data_AF-A0A1I4CMT1-F1
#
_entry.id   AF-A0A1I4CMT1-F1
#
_cell.length_a   1.000
_cell.length_b   1.000
_cell.length_c   1.000
_cell.angle_alpha   90.00
_cell.angle_beta   90.00
_cell.angle_gamma   90.00
#
_symmetry.space_group_name_H-M   'P 1'
#
loop_
_entity.id
_entity.type
_entity.pdbx_description
1 polymer ?
#
loop_
_entity_poly.entity_id
_entity_poly.type
_entity_poly.pdbx_seq_one_letter_code
_entity_poly.pdbx_strand_id
1 'polypeptide(L)'
;MKFNTFSLLINIILVSVILWTLPLAAKDSKSTTQSTGLASTKVISETERAKVDDQVNKKEKEIINEAVAAINKTKEAVNALKNEKKQEASEALEGALGELEIVLAREPSLAFAPVDTHITIHHLNPSLADIELARK
;
A
#
# COMPACT_ATOMS: atom_id res chain seq x y z
N MET A 1 53.44 -0.80 12.29
CA MET A 1 52.09 -0.79 11.68
C MET A 1 52.22 -0.14 10.31
N LYS A 2 52.42 -0.94 9.24
CA LYS A 2 52.63 -0.44 7.87
C LYS A 2 51.34 -0.69 7.09
N PHE A 3 50.50 0.33 6.95
CA PHE A 3 49.26 0.23 6.18
C PHE A 3 49.55 0.27 4.69
N ASN A 4 48.96 -0.69 3.99
CA ASN A 4 49.26 -1.05 2.61
C ASN A 4 48.63 -0.04 1.64
N THR A 5 49.44 0.90 1.12
CA THR A 5 49.04 1.93 0.14
C THR A 5 48.52 1.36 -1.18
N PHE A 6 48.71 0.06 -1.41
CA PHE A 6 48.28 -0.64 -2.62
C PHE A 6 46.75 -0.86 -2.70
N SER A 7 46.07 -0.98 -1.55
CA SER A 7 44.61 -1.20 -1.52
C SER A 7 43.80 0.07 -1.85
N LEU A 8 44.38 1.24 -1.59
CA LEU A 8 43.76 2.54 -1.84
C LEU A 8 43.85 2.95 -3.32
N LEU A 9 44.92 2.54 -4.01
CA LEU A 9 45.13 2.81 -5.44
C LEU A 9 44.19 2.00 -6.35
N ILE A 10 43.82 0.77 -5.96
CA ILE A 10 42.88 -0.07 -6.72
C ILE A 10 41.46 0.51 -6.77
N ASN A 11 40.98 1.09 -5.67
CA ASN A 11 39.64 1.71 -5.64
C ASN A 11 39.56 3.00 -6.48
N ILE A 12 40.66 3.74 -6.60
CA ILE A 12 40.70 4.97 -7.41
C ILE A 12 40.68 4.65 -8.91
N ILE A 13 41.32 3.55 -9.33
CA ILE A 13 41.33 3.12 -10.73
C ILE A 13 39.94 2.60 -11.15
N LEU A 14 39.19 1.95 -10.25
CA LEU A 14 37.85 1.44 -10.54
C LEU A 14 36.80 2.55 -10.76
N VAL A 15 36.94 3.68 -10.05
CA VAL A 15 36.05 4.86 -10.22
C VAL A 15 36.36 5.65 -11.50
N SER A 16 37.60 5.58 -12.00
CA SER A 16 38.01 6.29 -13.23
C SER A 16 37.50 5.65 -14.52
N VAL A 17 37.16 4.35 -14.53
CA VAL A 17 36.71 3.63 -15.75
C VAL A 17 35.23 3.91 -16.06
N ILE A 18 34.45 4.36 -15.08
CA ILE A 18 32.99 4.58 -15.24
C ILE A 18 32.67 5.94 -15.88
N LEU A 19 33.65 6.84 -16.06
CA LEU A 19 33.43 8.19 -16.62
C LEU A 19 33.62 8.33 -18.15
N TRP A 20 33.87 7.26 -18.89
CA TRP A 20 34.20 7.34 -20.33
C TRP A 20 33.13 6.84 -21.32
N THR A 21 31.91 6.51 -20.87
CA THR A 21 30.86 5.99 -21.79
C THR A 21 29.56 6.81 -21.81
N LEU A 22 29.59 8.11 -21.48
CA LEU A 22 28.47 9.00 -21.78
C LEU A 22 28.78 9.81 -23.04
N PRO A 23 27.93 9.78 -24.09
CA PRO A 23 27.99 10.80 -25.12
C PRO A 23 27.47 12.11 -24.52
N LEU A 24 28.39 12.98 -24.10
CA LEU A 24 28.09 14.39 -23.87
C LEU A 24 27.94 15.08 -25.23
N ALA A 25 26.72 15.17 -25.74
CA ALA A 25 26.39 16.13 -26.78
C ALA A 25 26.22 17.51 -26.12
N ALA A 26 27.33 18.24 -25.98
CA ALA A 26 27.31 19.66 -25.65
C ALA A 26 26.97 20.46 -26.93
N LYS A 27 25.85 21.19 -26.93
CA LYS A 27 25.62 22.30 -27.85
C LYS A 27 25.53 23.59 -27.04
N ASP A 28 26.68 24.28 -27.03
CA ASP A 28 26.93 25.70 -26.76
C ASP A 28 26.20 26.37 -25.57
N SER A 29 26.90 26.44 -24.43
CA SER A 29 26.55 27.33 -23.32
C SER A 29 27.17 28.72 -23.51
N LYS A 30 26.34 29.74 -23.68
CA LYS A 30 26.67 31.11 -23.28
C LYS A 30 25.97 31.37 -21.94
N SER A 31 26.77 31.65 -20.91
CA SER A 31 26.33 31.96 -19.55
C SER A 31 25.40 33.17 -19.51
N THR A 32 24.29 33.08 -18.77
CA THR A 32 23.71 34.18 -17.98
C THR A 32 22.90 33.60 -16.82
N THR A 33 23.29 34.00 -15.62
CA THR A 33 22.66 33.79 -14.30
C THR A 33 21.15 34.02 -14.29
N GLN A 34 20.37 33.11 -13.71
CA GLN A 34 19.10 33.48 -13.08
C GLN A 34 18.70 32.50 -11.97
N SER A 35 18.74 33.01 -10.74
CA SER A 35 17.95 32.52 -9.61
C SER A 35 16.53 33.05 -9.77
N THR A 36 15.53 32.17 -9.96
CA THR A 36 14.14 32.31 -9.48
C THR A 36 13.28 31.09 -9.83
N GLY A 37 12.39 30.70 -8.91
CA GLY A 37 11.23 29.83 -9.16
C GLY A 37 11.34 28.44 -8.50
N LEU A 38 11.10 28.30 -7.19
CA LEU A 38 9.75 28.06 -6.65
C LEU A 38 8.76 27.44 -7.66
N ALA A 39 8.37 26.20 -7.37
CA ALA A 39 7.12 25.55 -7.76
C ALA A 39 6.78 25.52 -9.27
N SER A 40 7.28 24.51 -9.98
CA SER A 40 6.45 23.91 -11.03
C SER A 40 5.58 22.82 -10.40
N THR A 41 4.62 23.24 -9.57
CA THR A 41 3.44 22.43 -9.32
C THR A 41 2.69 22.42 -10.63
N LYS A 42 2.94 21.42 -11.49
CA LYS A 42 2.08 21.12 -12.63
C LYS A 42 0.68 20.96 -12.02
N VAL A 43 -0.20 21.92 -12.28
CA VAL A 43 -1.61 21.84 -11.91
C VAL A 43 -2.19 20.72 -12.76
N ILE A 44 -2.05 19.48 -12.28
CA ILE A 44 -2.83 18.34 -12.73
C ILE A 44 -4.28 18.79 -12.66
N SER A 45 -4.96 18.75 -13.80
CA SER A 45 -6.38 19.14 -13.88
C SER A 45 -7.19 18.30 -12.89
N GLU A 46 -8.28 18.85 -12.35
CA GLU A 46 -9.19 18.12 -11.44
C GLU A 46 -9.57 16.74 -12.01
N THR A 47 -9.74 16.67 -13.34
CA THR A 47 -10.05 15.43 -14.08
C THR A 47 -8.91 14.41 -14.08
N GLU A 48 -7.65 14.84 -14.17
CA GLU A 48 -6.49 13.94 -14.08
C GLU A 48 -6.28 13.43 -12.65
N ARG A 49 -6.54 14.27 -11.63
CA ARG A 49 -6.50 13.88 -10.22
C ARG A 49 -7.57 12.84 -9.91
N ALA A 50 -8.81 13.11 -10.29
CA ALA A 50 -9.93 12.19 -10.10
C ALA A 50 -9.67 10.82 -10.77
N LYS A 51 -9.05 10.79 -11.95
CA LYS A 51 -8.67 9.53 -12.61
C LYS A 51 -7.57 8.75 -11.89
N VAL A 52 -6.64 9.44 -11.23
CA VAL A 52 -5.59 8.79 -10.43
C VAL A 52 -6.22 8.24 -9.15
N ASP A 53 -7.03 9.03 -8.46
CA ASP A 53 -7.72 8.63 -7.23
C ASP A 53 -8.66 7.45 -7.48
N ASP A 54 -9.41 7.44 -8.59
CA ASP A 54 -10.27 6.30 -8.97
C ASP A 54 -9.46 5.02 -9.20
N GLN A 55 -8.29 5.14 -9.83
CA GLN A 55 -7.41 3.98 -10.05
C GLN A 55 -6.81 3.45 -8.76
N VAL A 56 -6.45 4.33 -7.82
CA VAL A 56 -5.97 3.95 -6.49
C VAL A 56 -7.08 3.26 -5.71
N ASN A 57 -8.26 3.88 -5.63
CA ASN A 57 -9.43 3.31 -4.96
C ASN A 57 -9.85 1.95 -5.54
N LYS A 58 -9.74 1.77 -6.86
CA LYS A 58 -10.04 0.50 -7.50
C LYS A 58 -9.05 -0.59 -7.08
N LYS A 59 -7.75 -0.28 -7.09
CA LYS A 59 -6.71 -1.21 -6.65
C LYS A 59 -6.88 -1.58 -5.18
N GLU A 60 -7.13 -0.61 -4.31
CA GLU A 60 -7.41 -0.88 -2.89
C GLU A 60 -8.60 -1.82 -2.71
N LYS A 61 -9.71 -1.58 -3.42
CA LYS A 61 -10.88 -2.48 -3.40
C LYS A 61 -10.56 -3.88 -3.89
N GLU A 62 -9.76 -4.01 -4.95
CA GLU A 62 -9.31 -5.32 -5.46
C GLU A 62 -8.52 -6.07 -4.38
N ILE A 63 -7.58 -5.40 -3.72
CA ILE A 63 -6.77 -6.00 -2.65
C ILE A 63 -7.65 -6.38 -1.44
N ILE A 64 -8.61 -5.53 -1.06
CA ILE A 64 -9.56 -5.84 0.03
C ILE A 64 -10.42 -7.06 -0.34
N ASN A 65 -10.87 -7.17 -1.60
CA ASN A 65 -11.64 -8.32 -2.05
C ASN A 65 -10.83 -9.62 -2.00
N GLU A 66 -9.54 -9.57 -2.34
CA GLU A 66 -8.61 -10.69 -2.16
C GLU A 66 -8.51 -11.09 -0.67
N ALA A 67 -8.36 -10.12 0.23
CA ALA A 67 -8.34 -10.38 1.67
C ALA A 67 -9.66 -10.99 2.18
N VAL A 68 -10.81 -10.49 1.72
CA VAL A 68 -12.13 -11.03 2.07
C VAL A 68 -12.27 -12.47 1.57
N ALA A 69 -11.78 -12.79 0.37
CA ALA A 69 -11.77 -14.15 -0.15
C ALA A 69 -10.92 -15.09 0.73
N ALA A 70 -9.73 -14.65 1.14
CA ALA A 70 -8.87 -15.41 2.04
C ALA A 70 -9.52 -15.61 3.43
N ILE A 71 -10.17 -14.58 3.98
CA ILE A 71 -10.95 -14.70 5.22
C ILE A 71 -12.09 -15.71 5.05
N ASN A 72 -12.77 -15.74 3.91
CA ASN A 72 -13.84 -16.71 3.66
C ASN A 72 -13.29 -18.16 3.58
N LYS A 73 -12.09 -18.38 3.04
CA LYS A 73 -11.41 -19.69 3.12
C LYS A 73 -11.15 -20.14 4.55
N THR A 74 -10.88 -19.22 5.48
CA THR A 74 -10.79 -19.59 6.91
C THR A 74 -12.12 -20.09 7.47
N LYS A 75 -13.26 -19.54 7.01
CA LYS A 75 -14.61 -20.04 7.38
C LYS A 75 -14.87 -21.42 6.78
N GLU A 76 -14.41 -21.66 5.55
CA GLU A 76 -14.46 -22.99 4.92
C GLU A 76 -13.62 -24.00 5.71
N ALA A 77 -12.43 -23.62 6.17
CA ALA A 77 -11.60 -24.46 7.03
C ALA A 77 -12.32 -24.81 8.34
N VAL A 78 -12.97 -23.84 9.00
CA VAL A 78 -13.79 -24.09 10.20
C VAL A 78 -14.93 -25.07 9.89
N ASN A 79 -15.57 -24.97 8.72
CA ASN A 79 -16.59 -25.94 8.32
C ASN A 79 -16.01 -27.32 8.02
N ALA A 80 -14.83 -27.42 7.41
CA ALA A 80 -14.13 -28.68 7.20
C ALA A 80 -13.76 -29.35 8.53
N LEU A 81 -13.31 -28.58 9.52
CA LEU A 81 -13.06 -29.08 10.89
C LEU A 81 -14.33 -29.65 11.55
N LYS A 82 -15.48 -28.97 11.40
CA LYS A 82 -16.77 -29.48 11.90
C LYS A 82 -17.19 -30.80 11.27
N ASN A 83 -16.75 -31.05 10.03
CA ASN A 83 -17.03 -32.28 9.28
C ASN A 83 -15.91 -33.32 9.42
N GLU A 84 -15.00 -33.14 10.39
CA GLU A 84 -13.83 -34.03 10.63
C GLU A 84 -12.84 -34.15 9.45
N LYS A 85 -12.92 -33.25 8.48
CA LYS A 85 -12.05 -33.23 7.29
C LYS A 85 -10.76 -32.45 7.55
N LYS A 86 -9.87 -33.04 8.35
CA LYS A 86 -8.64 -32.36 8.81
C LYS A 86 -7.73 -31.89 7.68
N GLN A 87 -7.55 -32.70 6.63
CA GLN A 87 -6.66 -32.35 5.51
C GLN A 87 -7.21 -31.15 4.72
N GLU A 88 -8.50 -31.17 4.40
CA GLU A 88 -9.19 -30.09 3.69
C GLU A 88 -9.18 -28.78 4.50
N ALA A 89 -9.28 -28.88 5.84
CA ALA A 89 -9.13 -27.73 6.72
C ALA A 89 -7.72 -27.14 6.73
N SER A 90 -6.68 -27.99 6.81
CA SER A 90 -5.29 -27.53 6.77
C SER A 90 -4.95 -26.84 5.46
N GLU A 91 -5.34 -27.43 4.33
CA GLU A 91 -5.12 -26.85 2.99
C GLU A 91 -5.80 -25.49 2.84
N ALA A 92 -7.04 -25.36 3.33
CA ALA A 92 -7.76 -24.09 3.33
C ALA A 92 -7.08 -23.02 4.20
N LEU A 93 -6.53 -23.40 5.36
CA LEU A 93 -5.80 -22.48 6.24
C LEU A 93 -4.45 -22.06 5.66
N GLU A 94 -3.69 -22.98 5.08
CA GLU A 94 -2.41 -22.69 4.43
C GLU A 94 -2.60 -21.70 3.27
N GLY A 95 -3.61 -21.94 2.42
CA GLY A 95 -3.96 -21.03 1.33
C GLY A 95 -4.41 -19.65 1.84
N ALA A 96 -5.28 -19.61 2.84
CA ALA A 96 -5.75 -18.36 3.42
C ALA A 96 -4.61 -17.55 4.07
N LEU A 97 -3.72 -18.21 4.81
CA LEU A 97 -2.57 -17.56 5.45
C LEU A 97 -1.60 -17.01 4.42
N GLY A 98 -1.29 -17.79 3.36
CA GLY A 98 -0.44 -17.34 2.27
C GLY A 98 -0.98 -16.10 1.56
N GLU A 99 -2.28 -16.09 1.24
CA GLU A 99 -2.94 -14.95 0.59
C GLU A 99 -2.94 -13.70 1.47
N LEU A 100 -3.25 -13.85 2.77
CA LEU A 100 -3.25 -12.73 3.71
C LEU A 100 -1.85 -12.14 3.91
N GLU A 101 -0.82 -12.97 3.98
CA GLU A 101 0.57 -12.50 4.12
C GLU A 101 1.00 -11.70 2.89
N ILE A 102 0.62 -12.14 1.68
CA ILE A 102 0.87 -11.41 0.44
C ILE A 102 0.15 -10.06 0.44
N VAL A 103 -1.13 -10.04 0.84
CA VAL A 103 -1.92 -8.81 0.92
C VAL A 103 -1.26 -7.81 1.88
N LEU A 104 -0.89 -8.25 3.08
CA LEU A 104 -0.27 -7.39 4.10
C LEU A 104 1.13 -6.91 3.67
N ALA A 105 1.90 -7.75 2.98
CA ALA A 105 3.21 -7.38 2.45
C ALA A 105 3.09 -6.33 1.34
N ARG A 106 2.05 -6.41 0.50
CA ARG A 106 1.81 -5.47 -0.60
C ARG A 106 1.27 -4.14 -0.09
N GLU A 107 0.34 -4.16 0.87
CA GLU A 107 -0.30 -2.96 1.39
C GLU A 107 -0.52 -3.06 2.92
N PRO A 108 0.47 -2.67 3.74
CA PRO A 108 0.40 -2.77 5.19
C PRO A 108 -0.72 -1.92 5.81
N SER A 109 -1.15 -0.87 5.12
CA SER A 109 -2.24 0.01 5.57
C SER A 109 -3.60 -0.72 5.63
N LEU A 110 -3.77 -1.81 4.85
CA LEU A 110 -4.99 -2.61 4.84
C LEU A 110 -5.15 -3.52 6.06
N ALA A 111 -4.16 -3.59 6.97
CA ALA A 111 -4.31 -4.30 8.25
C ALA A 111 -5.51 -3.81 9.08
N PHE A 112 -5.94 -2.57 8.86
CA PHE A 112 -7.11 -1.96 9.51
C PHE A 112 -8.26 -1.69 8.53
N ALA A 113 -8.24 -2.28 7.33
CA ALA A 113 -9.32 -2.11 6.37
C ALA A 113 -10.62 -2.75 6.89
N PRO A 114 -11.79 -2.09 6.71
CA PRO A 114 -13.06 -2.69 7.05
C PRO A 114 -13.35 -3.86 6.10
N VAL A 115 -13.40 -5.07 6.66
CA VAL A 115 -13.69 -6.32 5.90
C VAL A 115 -15.16 -6.73 5.96
N ASP A 116 -15.92 -6.19 6.91
CA ASP A 116 -17.34 -6.42 7.07
C ASP A 116 -18.01 -5.21 7.74
N THR A 117 -19.25 -4.91 7.35
CA THR A 117 -20.04 -3.82 7.92
C THR A 117 -21.48 -4.26 8.03
N HIS A 118 -22.08 -4.16 9.22
CA HIS A 118 -23.50 -4.42 9.43
C HIS A 118 -24.22 -3.14 9.88
N ILE A 119 -25.50 -3.03 9.52
CA ILE A 119 -26.38 -1.95 9.98
C ILE A 119 -27.30 -2.52 11.05
N THR A 120 -27.29 -1.93 12.24
CA THR A 120 -28.24 -2.28 13.32
C THR A 120 -29.19 -1.12 13.54
N ILE A 121 -30.49 -1.38 13.35
CA ILE A 121 -31.56 -0.40 13.59
C ILE A 121 -32.10 -0.62 15.00
N HIS A 122 -32.02 0.41 15.84
CA HIS A 122 -32.61 0.41 17.17
C HIS A 122 -33.90 1.24 17.16
N HIS A 123 -35.03 0.59 17.43
CA HIS A 123 -36.28 1.30 17.70
C HIS A 123 -36.25 1.81 19.13
N LEU A 124 -36.36 3.13 19.28
CA LEU A 124 -36.60 3.74 20.58
C LEU A 124 -38.11 3.80 20.78
N ASN A 125 -38.61 3.19 21.85
CA ASN A 125 -39.97 3.39 22.35
C ASN A 125 -39.90 4.34 23.54
N PRO A 126 -39.80 5.67 23.33
CA PRO A 126 -39.67 6.60 24.43
C PRO A 126 -40.93 6.61 25.28
N SER A 127 -40.76 6.61 26.61
CA SER A 127 -41.85 6.87 27.54
C SER A 127 -42.16 8.38 27.58
N LEU A 128 -43.31 8.76 28.13
CA LEU A 128 -43.66 10.17 28.32
C LEU A 128 -42.61 10.92 29.16
N ALA A 129 -42.02 10.25 30.15
CA ALA A 129 -40.97 10.80 30.98
C ALA A 129 -39.68 11.11 30.19
N ASP A 130 -39.32 10.25 29.23
CA ASP A 130 -38.16 10.47 28.36
C ASP A 130 -38.36 11.67 27.43
N ILE A 131 -39.60 11.88 26.97
CA ILE A 131 -39.98 13.02 26.13
C ILE A 131 -39.92 14.33 26.93
N GLU A 132 -40.35 14.32 28.19
CA GLU A 132 -40.29 15.51 29.05
C GLU A 132 -38.86 15.89 29.43
N LEU A 133 -38.00 14.89 29.69
CA LEU A 133 -36.58 15.11 29.95
C LEU A 133 -35.87 15.75 28.75
N ALA A 134 -36.28 15.38 27.53
CA ALA A 134 -35.70 15.89 26.29
C ALA A 134 -36.20 17.29 25.87
N ARG A 135 -37.24 17.84 26.52
CA ARG A 135 -37.91 19.10 26.14
C ARG A 135 -37.18 20.38 26.62
N LYS A 136 -35.88 20.33 26.92
CA LYS A 136 -35.13 21.52 27.38
C LYS A 136 -34.80 22.48 26.25
#